data_AF-A0A959XYY5-F1
#
_entry.id   AF-A0A959XYY5-F1
#
_cell.length_a   1.000
_cell.length_b   1.000
_cell.length_c   1.000
_cell.angle_alpha   90.00
_cell.angle_beta   90.00
_cell.angle_gamma   90.00
#
_symmetry.space_group_name_H-M   'P 1'
#
loop_
_entity.id
_entity.type
_entity.pdbx_description
1 polymer ?
#
loop_
_entity_poly.entity_id
_entity_poly.type
_entity_poly.pdbx_seq_one_letter_code
_entity_poly.pdbx_strand_id
1 'polypeptide(L)'
;FAYDSSLDILYGSSHGAFSDDEVNIIEAAKNYGHPLVSGYSWDDNVNNTTLGAAPNMSPSHPSSLPMIVDESDNAAALGAAYSDPIFSAYPSSVAVPSVTNLWNTTTGANAQWPSEGWSGLDLYTHTLVPGWKQSLIAASLKWGRLVRMKLDASGTTVIPTGSDLYDTVSYFGSTNRFRDVAFSPDGKDLFVIMDNSSTTSGPGSSNPVVPACAGCVQKYTFLGYADNGGKSTIPSVIDITTGTDNVCNTGTTVTIDATNSSYWVPITGPDGNIMAEIYANGQTLGTVTSSYYQHNGAIRFHGGNAYMNRSITITPQFQPASPVKIRLYFTNADFNTLDAAPLSGVSSLSDIKILKNSDACSGTIGSTTTLINPAYSETHGSGGYMLQADISGFSTFYFGSSNITLPVHLITFNGSLQPNNTVLLKWRTENEDDLANYVVERSTDEREFTAIGDVIARGTTGVSDYDFIDANASSLSVSVLYYRIRMIDRDGAFRYSNIVPIVLRNLTGTINVSPNPVKHEALIQINTSKTGTVNWSLVDKTGRVLLRSSYTLNQGSTNMFTINMDKYAAGVYFLNVIGSDINESVKLYKQ
;
A
#
# COMPACT_ATOMS: atom_id res chain seq x y z
N PHE A 1 10.67 -34.77 -14.61
CA PHE A 1 11.08 -33.53 -15.29
C PHE A 1 10.07 -32.45 -14.96
N ALA A 2 10.50 -31.21 -14.86
CA ALA A 2 9.65 -30.03 -14.71
C ALA A 2 10.06 -28.98 -15.74
N TYR A 3 9.14 -28.25 -16.34
CA TYR A 3 9.44 -27.25 -17.36
C TYR A 3 8.97 -25.87 -16.93
N ASP A 4 9.88 -24.91 -16.89
CA ASP A 4 9.57 -23.50 -16.69
C ASP A 4 9.42 -22.81 -18.04
N SER A 5 8.17 -22.56 -18.43
CA SER A 5 7.86 -21.88 -19.69
C SER A 5 8.21 -20.39 -19.70
N SER A 6 8.41 -19.77 -18.54
CA SER A 6 8.77 -18.35 -18.44
C SER A 6 10.27 -18.12 -18.64
N LEU A 7 11.09 -19.11 -18.28
CA LEU A 7 12.54 -19.09 -18.44
C LEU A 7 13.04 -19.95 -19.61
N ASP A 8 12.17 -20.77 -20.21
CA ASP A 8 12.52 -21.77 -21.23
C ASP A 8 13.56 -22.79 -20.72
N ILE A 9 13.35 -23.27 -19.49
CA ILE A 9 14.26 -24.21 -18.82
C ILE A 9 13.54 -25.53 -18.52
N LEU A 10 14.15 -26.65 -18.94
CA LEU A 10 13.73 -28.00 -18.57
C LEU A 10 14.61 -28.51 -17.43
N TYR A 11 14.01 -28.90 -16.31
CA TYR A 11 14.70 -29.51 -15.18
C TYR A 11 14.45 -31.03 -15.13
N GLY A 12 15.47 -31.79 -14.79
CA GLY A 12 15.39 -33.24 -14.60
C GLY A 12 15.95 -33.66 -13.26
N SER A 13 15.36 -34.67 -12.63
CA SER A 13 15.91 -35.32 -11.45
C SER A 13 16.41 -36.71 -11.80
N SER A 14 17.48 -37.14 -11.14
CA SER A 14 18.11 -38.46 -11.32
C SER A 14 18.43 -39.09 -9.97
N HIS A 15 18.43 -40.43 -9.94
CA HIS A 15 18.96 -41.17 -8.79
C HIS A 15 20.48 -41.23 -8.86
N GLY A 16 21.12 -40.93 -7.75
CA GLY A 16 22.51 -41.28 -7.50
C GLY A 16 22.63 -42.74 -7.07
N ALA A 17 23.87 -43.25 -7.01
CA ALA A 17 24.11 -44.64 -6.63
C ALA A 17 23.99 -44.86 -5.11
N PHE A 18 24.82 -44.16 -4.34
CA PHE A 18 24.92 -44.26 -2.88
C PHE A 18 24.69 -42.90 -2.20
N SER A 19 25.08 -41.84 -2.87
CA SER A 19 24.85 -40.43 -2.57
C SER A 19 24.53 -39.71 -3.87
N ASP A 20 24.38 -38.39 -3.84
CA ASP A 20 24.30 -37.54 -5.02
C ASP A 20 23.10 -37.84 -5.91
N ASP A 21 21.90 -37.86 -5.32
CA ASP A 21 20.72 -37.71 -6.16
C ASP A 21 20.66 -36.27 -6.70
N GLU A 22 20.56 -36.12 -8.00
CA GLU A 22 20.78 -34.84 -8.66
C GLU A 22 19.48 -34.20 -9.13
N VAL A 23 19.53 -32.87 -9.25
CA VAL A 23 18.66 -32.08 -10.11
C VAL A 23 19.52 -31.29 -11.09
N ASN A 24 19.17 -31.42 -12.37
CA ASN A 24 19.93 -30.92 -13.51
C ASN A 24 19.09 -30.00 -14.38
N ILE A 25 19.72 -29.02 -15.02
CA ILE A 25 19.15 -28.31 -16.18
C ILE A 25 19.43 -29.12 -17.44
N ILE A 26 18.37 -29.45 -18.16
CA ILE A 26 18.37 -30.35 -19.31
C ILE A 26 18.54 -29.54 -20.59
N GLU A 27 19.71 -29.67 -21.22
CA GLU A 27 20.07 -28.98 -22.44
C GLU A 27 20.39 -29.99 -23.54
N ALA A 28 20.16 -29.57 -24.80
CA ALA A 28 20.44 -30.42 -25.94
C ALA A 28 21.94 -30.77 -26.02
N ALA A 29 22.24 -32.07 -26.19
CA ALA A 29 23.59 -32.60 -26.39
C ALA A 29 24.60 -32.37 -25.24
N LYS A 30 24.12 -32.06 -24.03
CA LYS A 30 24.94 -32.07 -22.81
C LYS A 30 25.13 -33.47 -22.23
N ASN A 31 26.21 -33.63 -21.48
CA ASN A 31 26.60 -34.82 -20.75
C ASN A 31 26.62 -34.50 -19.24
N TYR A 32 25.88 -35.28 -18.46
CA TYR A 32 25.68 -35.10 -17.02
C TYR A 32 26.61 -35.98 -16.17
N GLY A 33 27.74 -36.41 -16.73
CA GLY A 33 28.83 -37.04 -15.98
C GLY A 33 28.72 -38.56 -15.81
N HIS A 34 27.52 -39.11 -15.59
CA HIS A 34 27.36 -40.54 -15.30
C HIS A 34 27.93 -41.46 -16.40
N PRO A 35 28.67 -42.54 -16.07
CA PRO A 35 29.04 -43.02 -14.73
C PRO A 35 30.40 -42.53 -14.23
N LEU A 36 31.02 -41.53 -14.87
CA LEU A 36 32.39 -41.09 -14.59
C LEU A 36 32.48 -39.92 -13.59
N VAL A 37 31.37 -39.22 -13.38
CA VAL A 37 31.16 -38.18 -12.37
C VAL A 37 29.77 -38.40 -11.76
N SER A 38 29.61 -38.20 -10.45
CA SER A 38 28.34 -38.33 -9.73
C SER A 38 28.17 -37.17 -8.76
N GLY A 39 27.12 -36.38 -8.92
CA GLY A 39 26.99 -35.13 -8.18
C GLY A 39 27.91 -34.06 -8.76
N TYR A 40 28.56 -33.31 -7.87
CA TYR A 40 29.45 -32.23 -8.28
C TYR A 40 30.84 -32.75 -8.63
N SER A 41 31.39 -32.33 -9.77
CA SER A 41 32.73 -32.72 -10.24
C SER A 41 33.89 -32.36 -9.30
N TRP A 42 33.65 -31.54 -8.28
CA TRP A 42 34.66 -30.96 -7.40
C TRP A 42 34.50 -31.34 -5.92
N ASP A 43 33.52 -32.18 -5.57
CA ASP A 43 33.30 -32.57 -4.17
C ASP A 43 34.05 -33.85 -3.74
N ASP A 44 34.76 -34.48 -4.68
CA ASP A 44 35.58 -35.67 -4.51
C ASP A 44 34.83 -36.89 -3.92
N ASN A 45 33.49 -36.92 -4.05
CA ASN A 45 32.67 -37.90 -3.33
C ASN A 45 32.93 -39.34 -3.76
N VAL A 46 33.19 -39.56 -5.05
CA VAL A 46 33.42 -40.89 -5.64
C VAL A 46 34.80 -41.07 -6.26
N ASN A 47 35.78 -40.26 -5.85
CA ASN A 47 37.19 -40.48 -6.23
C ASN A 47 37.75 -41.80 -5.69
N ASN A 48 38.59 -42.44 -6.50
CA ASN A 48 39.19 -43.75 -6.27
C ASN A 48 38.16 -44.88 -6.03
N THR A 49 36.94 -44.74 -6.57
CA THR A 49 35.87 -45.71 -6.38
C THR A 49 35.02 -45.97 -7.64
N THR A 50 33.97 -46.81 -7.57
CA THR A 50 33.04 -47.11 -8.66
C THR A 50 31.61 -46.84 -8.20
N LEU A 51 30.71 -46.42 -9.09
CA LEU A 51 29.29 -46.23 -8.78
C LEU A 51 28.48 -47.54 -8.65
N GLY A 52 29.11 -48.72 -8.67
CA GLY A 52 28.36 -49.97 -8.81
C GLY A 52 28.85 -51.19 -8.02
N ALA A 53 29.28 -51.05 -6.76
CA ALA A 53 29.65 -52.25 -5.97
C ALA A 53 29.29 -52.22 -4.46
N ALA A 54 28.79 -53.37 -3.95
CA ALA A 54 29.07 -54.02 -2.65
C ALA A 54 28.46 -55.46 -2.68
N PRO A 55 29.10 -56.56 -2.20
CA PRO A 55 29.78 -56.70 -0.90
C PRO A 55 31.26 -57.18 -0.96
N ASN A 56 32.05 -56.77 0.07
CA ASN A 56 33.51 -56.95 0.30
C ASN A 56 34.49 -56.00 -0.43
N MET A 57 33.94 -54.99 -1.10
CA MET A 57 34.40 -53.58 -1.19
C MET A 57 35.92 -53.32 -1.23
N SER A 58 36.61 -53.95 -2.18
CA SER A 58 37.94 -53.53 -2.67
C SER A 58 37.80 -53.13 -4.16
N PRO A 59 38.61 -52.20 -4.70
CA PRO A 59 38.69 -51.89 -6.14
C PRO A 59 38.91 -53.13 -7.04
N SER A 60 39.27 -54.27 -6.45
CA SER A 60 39.44 -55.56 -7.11
C SER A 60 38.14 -56.37 -7.34
N HIS A 61 36.98 -55.90 -6.88
CA HIS A 61 35.69 -56.51 -7.24
C HIS A 61 35.13 -55.80 -8.48
N PRO A 62 34.94 -56.51 -9.61
CA PRO A 62 34.48 -55.88 -10.84
C PRO A 62 33.03 -55.41 -10.68
N SER A 63 32.84 -54.10 -10.53
CA SER A 63 31.60 -53.47 -10.95
C SER A 63 31.49 -53.57 -12.49
N SER A 64 30.28 -53.57 -13.03
CA SER A 64 30.08 -53.31 -14.46
C SER A 64 30.37 -51.85 -14.83
N LEU A 65 30.55 -50.97 -13.84
CA LEU A 65 30.87 -49.56 -14.01
C LEU A 65 32.38 -49.31 -13.87
N PRO A 66 32.92 -48.32 -14.60
CA PRO A 66 34.34 -48.01 -14.59
C PRO A 66 34.83 -47.50 -13.22
N MET A 67 36.15 -47.63 -13.00
CA MET A 67 36.85 -46.97 -11.91
C MET A 67 36.87 -45.46 -12.16
N ILE A 68 36.48 -44.68 -11.16
CA ILE A 68 36.60 -43.22 -11.11
C ILE A 68 37.89 -42.92 -10.34
N VAL A 69 38.91 -42.43 -11.04
CA VAL A 69 40.17 -42.01 -10.40
C VAL A 69 39.96 -40.64 -9.77
N ASP A 70 39.51 -39.69 -10.58
CA ASP A 70 39.26 -38.30 -10.21
C ASP A 70 38.09 -37.75 -11.04
N GLU A 71 37.06 -37.23 -10.37
CA GLU A 71 35.85 -36.68 -10.99
C GLU A 71 36.12 -35.38 -11.75
N SER A 72 37.02 -34.54 -11.23
CA SER A 72 37.39 -33.27 -11.85
C SER A 72 38.12 -33.49 -13.16
N ASP A 73 39.05 -34.46 -13.20
CA ASP A 73 39.75 -34.86 -14.43
C ASP A 73 38.77 -35.45 -15.46
N ASN A 74 37.81 -36.26 -15.01
CA ASN A 74 36.78 -36.83 -15.90
C ASN A 74 35.87 -35.73 -16.48
N ALA A 75 35.41 -34.78 -15.66
CA ALA A 75 34.64 -33.62 -16.09
C ALA A 75 35.45 -32.77 -17.09
N ALA A 76 36.72 -32.51 -16.81
CA ALA A 76 37.61 -31.78 -17.71
C ALA A 76 37.81 -32.49 -19.06
N ALA A 77 37.90 -33.82 -19.05
CA ALA A 77 38.01 -34.64 -20.28
C ALA A 77 36.73 -34.61 -21.13
N LEU A 78 35.56 -34.47 -20.51
CA LEU A 78 34.27 -34.27 -21.20
C LEU A 78 34.14 -32.85 -21.79
N GLY A 79 34.88 -31.88 -21.25
CA GLY A 79 35.00 -30.52 -21.78
C GLY A 79 33.67 -29.76 -21.80
N ALA A 80 33.44 -28.94 -22.82
CA ALA A 80 32.26 -28.06 -22.90
C ALA A 80 30.92 -28.79 -22.98
N ALA A 81 30.93 -30.11 -23.24
CA ALA A 81 29.72 -30.93 -23.24
C ALA A 81 29.27 -31.30 -21.82
N TYR A 82 30.15 -31.23 -20.82
CA TYR A 82 29.82 -31.51 -19.43
C TYR A 82 29.00 -30.38 -18.78
N SER A 83 28.12 -30.76 -17.85
CA SER A 83 27.39 -29.84 -16.96
C SER A 83 27.26 -30.49 -15.58
N ASP A 84 27.64 -29.75 -14.53
CA ASP A 84 27.34 -30.09 -13.14
C ASP A 84 25.82 -29.97 -12.87
N PRO A 85 25.29 -30.68 -11.85
CA PRO A 85 23.93 -30.47 -11.39
C PRO A 85 23.76 -29.08 -10.75
N ILE A 86 22.54 -28.57 -10.76
CA ILE A 86 22.19 -27.35 -10.00
C ILE A 86 21.95 -27.65 -8.52
N PHE A 87 21.73 -28.93 -8.20
CA PHE A 87 21.62 -29.44 -6.84
C PHE A 87 22.02 -30.92 -6.80
N SER A 88 22.89 -31.27 -5.85
CA SER A 88 23.17 -32.65 -5.45
C SER A 88 22.67 -32.88 -4.03
N ALA A 89 21.92 -33.96 -3.81
CA ALA A 89 21.49 -34.37 -2.48
C ALA A 89 22.63 -35.09 -1.77
N TYR A 90 23.04 -34.54 -0.62
CA TYR A 90 24.12 -35.07 0.21
C TYR A 90 25.48 -35.20 -0.52
N PRO A 91 26.01 -34.10 -1.09
CA PRO A 91 27.35 -34.09 -1.64
C PRO A 91 28.39 -34.30 -0.53
N SER A 92 29.61 -34.68 -0.90
CA SER A 92 30.64 -34.97 0.09
C SER A 92 30.92 -33.77 0.98
N SER A 93 31.03 -34.01 2.29
CA SER A 93 31.33 -32.97 3.27
C SER A 93 31.87 -33.52 4.59
N VAL A 94 32.21 -32.62 5.52
CA VAL A 94 32.58 -33.02 6.90
C VAL A 94 31.45 -33.80 7.58
N ALA A 95 30.18 -33.51 7.25
CA ALA A 95 29.02 -34.17 7.83
C ALA A 95 28.55 -35.41 7.05
N VAL A 96 28.84 -35.45 5.74
CA VAL A 96 28.48 -36.54 4.83
C VAL A 96 29.77 -37.16 4.28
N PRO A 97 30.23 -38.29 4.82
CA PRO A 97 31.50 -38.89 4.40
C PRO A 97 31.42 -39.33 2.94
N SER A 98 32.58 -39.32 2.26
CA SER A 98 32.68 -39.79 0.88
C SER A 98 32.17 -41.22 0.71
N VAL A 99 31.74 -41.59 -0.50
CA VAL A 99 31.27 -42.96 -0.78
C VAL A 99 32.27 -44.02 -0.36
N THR A 100 33.57 -43.78 -0.59
CA THR A 100 34.66 -44.65 -0.12
C THR A 100 34.67 -44.81 1.41
N ASN A 101 34.39 -43.74 2.17
CA ASN A 101 34.34 -43.79 3.62
C ASN A 101 33.03 -44.44 4.11
N LEU A 102 31.88 -44.16 3.47
CA LEU A 102 30.61 -44.83 3.74
C LEU A 102 30.73 -46.36 3.64
N TRP A 103 31.46 -46.85 2.65
CA TRP A 103 31.72 -48.28 2.49
C TRP A 103 32.57 -48.90 3.58
N ASN A 104 33.51 -48.14 4.15
CA ASN A 104 34.38 -48.61 5.23
C ASN A 104 33.70 -48.53 6.60
N THR A 105 32.67 -47.70 6.77
CA THR A 105 32.08 -47.37 8.07
C THR A 105 30.66 -47.89 8.26
N THR A 106 29.96 -48.31 7.21
CA THR A 106 28.58 -48.81 7.27
C THR A 106 28.49 -50.29 6.90
N THR A 107 27.40 -50.96 7.26
CA THR A 107 27.18 -52.39 6.94
C THR A 107 26.63 -52.60 5.53
N GLY A 108 26.61 -51.56 4.68
CA GLY A 108 26.20 -51.63 3.28
C GLY A 108 24.70 -51.74 3.04
N ALA A 109 23.85 -51.44 4.03
CA ALA A 109 22.40 -51.44 3.85
C ALA A 109 21.92 -50.15 3.15
N ASN A 110 21.04 -50.28 2.16
CA ASN A 110 20.46 -49.15 1.40
C ASN A 110 19.90 -48.03 2.32
N ALA A 111 19.35 -48.40 3.48
CA ALA A 111 18.81 -47.46 4.46
C ALA A 111 19.86 -46.49 5.06
N GLN A 112 21.15 -46.84 5.03
CA GLN A 112 22.25 -46.04 5.60
C GLN A 112 22.92 -45.10 4.58
N TRP A 113 22.62 -45.27 3.30
CA TRP A 113 23.16 -44.43 2.23
C TRP A 113 22.56 -43.01 2.29
N PRO A 114 23.34 -41.93 2.12
CA PRO A 114 22.79 -40.58 2.15
C PRO A 114 22.18 -40.22 0.79
N SER A 115 20.96 -40.71 0.55
CA SER A 115 20.21 -40.52 -0.70
C SER A 115 18.72 -40.32 -0.42
N GLU A 116 18.01 -39.70 -1.34
CA GLU A 116 16.57 -39.41 -1.38
C GLU A 116 15.80 -40.37 -2.29
N GLY A 117 16.38 -40.75 -3.42
CA GLY A 117 15.71 -41.50 -4.48
C GLY A 117 14.55 -40.72 -5.12
N TRP A 118 14.88 -39.68 -5.89
CA TRP A 118 13.92 -38.81 -6.58
C TRP A 118 12.99 -39.53 -7.55
N SER A 119 11.68 -39.45 -7.35
CA SER A 119 10.70 -40.16 -8.19
C SER A 119 9.82 -39.26 -9.05
N GLY A 120 9.56 -38.06 -8.56
CA GLY A 120 8.77 -37.02 -9.22
C GLY A 120 9.39 -35.66 -8.98
N LEU A 121 9.20 -34.76 -9.93
CA LEU A 121 9.72 -33.39 -9.88
C LEU A 121 8.71 -32.49 -10.59
N ASP A 122 8.24 -31.47 -9.88
CA ASP A 122 7.36 -30.45 -10.44
C ASP A 122 7.81 -29.04 -10.01
N LEU A 123 7.35 -28.02 -10.72
CA LEU A 123 7.72 -26.62 -10.51
C LEU A 123 6.55 -25.83 -9.92
N TYR A 124 6.76 -25.22 -8.76
CA TYR A 124 5.78 -24.32 -8.16
C TYR A 124 6.02 -22.87 -8.62
N THR A 125 5.12 -22.34 -9.45
CA THR A 125 5.19 -20.97 -10.00
C THR A 125 4.14 -20.01 -9.43
N HIS A 126 3.26 -20.51 -8.56
CA HIS A 126 2.17 -19.72 -7.98
C HIS A 126 2.66 -18.82 -6.83
N THR A 127 1.86 -17.82 -6.48
CA THR A 127 2.19 -16.84 -5.42
C THR A 127 1.53 -17.14 -4.09
N LEU A 128 0.60 -18.11 -4.02
CA LEU A 128 -0.27 -18.29 -2.86
C LEU A 128 0.48 -18.69 -1.59
N VAL A 129 1.44 -19.62 -1.68
CA VAL A 129 2.25 -20.05 -0.54
C VAL A 129 3.51 -19.16 -0.45
N PRO A 130 3.67 -18.38 0.62
CA PRO A 130 4.80 -17.45 0.77
C PRO A 130 6.16 -18.13 0.60
N GLY A 131 6.99 -17.56 -0.27
CA GLY A 131 8.35 -18.04 -0.53
C GLY A 131 8.46 -19.34 -1.34
N TRP A 132 7.34 -19.91 -1.83
CA TRP A 132 7.37 -21.11 -2.67
C TRP A 132 7.47 -20.81 -4.16
N LYS A 133 7.05 -19.62 -4.62
CA LYS A 133 7.15 -19.23 -6.03
C LYS A 133 8.58 -19.49 -6.53
N GLN A 134 8.73 -20.03 -7.74
CA GLN A 134 10.03 -20.35 -8.33
C GLN A 134 10.79 -21.41 -7.50
N SER A 135 10.12 -22.51 -7.14
CA SER A 135 10.77 -23.64 -6.45
C SER A 135 10.49 -24.95 -7.16
N LEU A 136 11.50 -25.81 -7.24
CA LEU A 136 11.35 -27.20 -7.63
C LEU A 136 10.95 -28.03 -6.41
N ILE A 137 9.97 -28.90 -6.58
CA ILE A 137 9.48 -29.80 -5.54
C ILE A 137 9.73 -31.23 -5.99
N ALA A 138 10.63 -31.91 -5.29
CA ALA A 138 10.99 -33.30 -5.57
C ALA A 138 10.33 -34.27 -4.58
N ALA A 139 9.84 -35.40 -5.10
CA ALA A 139 9.29 -36.48 -4.30
C ALA A 139 10.39 -37.50 -3.92
N SER A 140 10.49 -37.77 -2.62
CA SER A 140 11.47 -38.72 -2.06
C SER A 140 10.85 -40.09 -1.84
N LEU A 141 11.37 -41.09 -2.53
CA LEU A 141 10.97 -42.48 -2.30
C LEU A 141 11.49 -43.01 -0.98
N LYS A 142 12.72 -42.65 -0.59
CA LYS A 142 13.38 -43.27 0.56
C LYS A 142 12.83 -42.75 1.88
N TRP A 143 12.67 -41.44 1.98
CA TRP A 143 12.29 -40.78 3.23
C TRP A 143 10.80 -40.46 3.34
N GLY A 144 10.03 -40.66 2.27
CA GLY A 144 8.58 -40.46 2.30
C GLY A 144 8.18 -39.01 2.57
N ARG A 145 8.87 -38.09 1.89
CA ARG A 145 8.76 -36.64 2.04
C ARG A 145 8.81 -35.94 0.69
N LEU A 146 8.42 -34.66 0.69
CA LEU A 146 8.71 -33.74 -0.39
C LEU A 146 9.87 -32.84 0.00
N VAL A 147 10.66 -32.46 -0.99
CA VAL A 147 11.84 -31.64 -0.82
C VAL A 147 11.72 -30.41 -1.73
N ARG A 148 11.74 -29.21 -1.14
CA ARG A 148 11.64 -27.94 -1.88
C ARG A 148 13.01 -27.31 -2.07
N MET A 149 13.40 -27.14 -3.33
CA MET A 149 14.58 -26.41 -3.79
C MET A 149 14.15 -25.04 -4.33
N LYS A 150 14.48 -23.96 -3.62
CA LYS A 150 14.12 -22.59 -4.02
C LYS A 150 15.11 -22.12 -5.07
N LEU A 151 14.66 -21.74 -6.26
CA LEU A 151 15.55 -21.22 -7.30
C LEU A 151 15.72 -19.71 -7.19
N ASP A 152 16.84 -19.22 -7.70
CA ASP A 152 17.08 -17.81 -7.93
C ASP A 152 16.23 -17.26 -9.09
N ALA A 153 16.31 -15.95 -9.31
CA ALA A 153 15.51 -15.30 -10.36
C ALA A 153 15.85 -15.77 -11.77
N SER A 154 17.08 -16.28 -11.99
CA SER A 154 17.49 -16.83 -13.28
C SER A 154 17.05 -18.30 -13.48
N GLY A 155 16.62 -18.98 -12.43
CA GLY A 155 16.31 -20.41 -12.45
C GLY A 155 17.54 -21.32 -12.54
N THR A 156 18.75 -20.76 -12.51
CA THR A 156 19.99 -21.53 -12.75
C THR A 156 20.69 -21.98 -11.47
N THR A 157 20.30 -21.43 -10.33
CA THR A 157 20.93 -21.72 -9.04
C THR A 157 19.87 -22.01 -7.99
N VAL A 158 20.11 -23.03 -7.15
CA VAL A 158 19.30 -23.25 -5.96
C VAL A 158 19.82 -22.38 -4.82
N ILE A 159 18.92 -21.57 -4.24
CA ILE A 159 19.19 -20.69 -3.11
C ILE A 159 19.10 -21.53 -1.82
N PRO A 160 20.19 -21.63 -1.04
CA PRO A 160 20.17 -22.32 0.23
C PRO A 160 19.18 -21.70 1.21
N THR A 161 18.39 -22.54 1.89
CA THR A 161 17.51 -22.09 2.97
C THR A 161 18.17 -22.28 4.33
N GLY A 162 18.57 -21.18 5.00
CA GLY A 162 19.11 -21.21 6.36
C GLY A 162 20.63 -21.10 6.46
N SER A 163 21.18 -21.30 7.65
CA SER A 163 22.62 -21.19 7.96
C SER A 163 23.44 -22.43 7.63
N ASP A 164 22.77 -23.56 7.38
CA ASP A 164 23.43 -24.82 7.05
C ASP A 164 23.49 -24.95 5.52
N LEU A 165 24.70 -25.13 5.00
CA LEU A 165 25.05 -25.22 3.58
C LEU A 165 24.49 -26.48 2.86
N TYR A 166 23.42 -27.10 3.37
CA TYR A 166 22.72 -28.20 2.74
C TYR A 166 21.25 -27.85 2.59
N ASP A 167 20.89 -27.70 1.32
CA ASP A 167 19.69 -27.06 0.83
C ASP A 167 18.42 -27.88 1.13
N THR A 168 17.28 -27.18 1.09
CA THR A 168 15.89 -27.63 1.06
C THR A 168 15.10 -27.68 2.37
N VAL A 169 13.84 -27.22 2.27
CA VAL A 169 12.83 -27.44 3.32
C VAL A 169 12.11 -28.75 3.01
N SER A 170 12.17 -29.68 3.96
CA SER A 170 11.42 -30.93 3.90
C SER A 170 9.97 -30.70 4.33
N TYR A 171 9.04 -31.17 3.51
CA TYR A 171 7.61 -31.10 3.78
C TYR A 171 7.01 -32.49 3.81
N PHE A 172 6.11 -32.69 4.77
CA PHE A 172 5.45 -33.96 5.04
C PHE A 172 6.45 -35.06 5.45
N GLY A 173 5.99 -35.98 6.27
CA GLY A 173 6.79 -37.12 6.69
C GLY A 173 5.85 -38.28 6.93
N SER A 174 6.10 -39.40 6.26
CA SER A 174 5.29 -40.59 6.41
C SER A 174 6.11 -41.86 6.17
N THR A 175 5.54 -43.01 6.50
CA THR A 175 6.11 -44.32 6.18
C THR A 175 5.89 -44.73 4.71
N ASN A 176 5.30 -43.86 3.88
CA ASN A 176 5.07 -44.12 2.46
C ASN A 176 6.28 -43.72 1.61
N ARG A 177 6.33 -44.21 0.36
CA ARG A 177 7.31 -43.76 -0.64
C ARG A 177 6.61 -42.83 -1.61
N PHE A 178 7.03 -41.57 -1.67
CA PHE A 178 6.37 -40.59 -2.53
C PHE A 178 6.85 -40.81 -3.96
N ARG A 179 5.92 -40.92 -4.91
CA ARG A 179 6.20 -41.36 -6.28
C ARG A 179 6.09 -40.24 -7.30
N ASP A 180 5.11 -39.35 -7.15
CA ASP A 180 4.98 -38.18 -8.02
C ASP A 180 4.20 -37.08 -7.32
N VAL A 181 4.30 -35.86 -7.85
CA VAL A 181 3.76 -34.64 -7.27
C VAL A 181 3.14 -33.76 -8.35
N ALA A 182 2.01 -33.11 -8.06
CA ALA A 182 1.36 -32.15 -8.96
C ALA A 182 0.63 -31.05 -8.18
N PHE A 183 0.52 -29.86 -8.77
CA PHE A 183 -0.23 -28.73 -8.20
C PHE A 183 -1.55 -28.48 -8.92
N SER A 184 -2.56 -27.99 -8.20
CA SER A 184 -3.75 -27.41 -8.84
C SER A 184 -3.40 -26.12 -9.60
N PRO A 185 -4.20 -25.73 -10.61
CA PRO A 185 -3.94 -24.52 -11.40
C PRO A 185 -3.90 -23.20 -10.61
N ASP A 186 -4.44 -23.18 -9.39
CA ASP A 186 -4.40 -22.03 -8.48
C ASP A 186 -3.26 -22.12 -7.43
N GLY A 187 -2.50 -23.21 -7.44
CA GLY A 187 -1.41 -23.48 -6.51
C GLY A 187 -1.83 -23.73 -5.06
N LYS A 188 -3.13 -23.96 -4.80
CA LYS A 188 -3.70 -24.17 -3.45
C LYS A 188 -3.62 -25.63 -3.01
N ASP A 189 -3.89 -26.54 -3.93
CA ASP A 189 -3.90 -27.97 -3.68
C ASP A 189 -2.63 -28.60 -4.28
N LEU A 190 -2.09 -29.53 -3.51
CA LEU A 190 -0.94 -30.36 -3.86
C LEU A 190 -1.38 -31.82 -3.83
N PHE A 191 -1.08 -32.54 -4.89
CA PHE A 191 -1.41 -33.95 -5.04
C PHE A 191 -0.12 -34.76 -5.02
N VAL A 192 -0.08 -35.80 -4.20
CA VAL A 192 1.06 -36.70 -4.10
C VAL A 192 0.57 -38.13 -4.30
N ILE A 193 1.21 -38.86 -5.19
CA ILE A 193 0.96 -40.30 -5.36
C ILE A 193 2.01 -41.12 -4.63
N MET A 194 1.63 -42.29 -4.13
CA MET A 194 2.49 -43.12 -3.29
C MET A 194 2.64 -44.52 -3.88
N ASP A 195 3.80 -45.16 -3.65
CA ASP A 195 3.98 -46.57 -4.02
C ASP A 195 3.02 -47.49 -3.25
N ASN A 196 2.75 -48.66 -3.82
CA ASN A 196 1.95 -49.71 -3.19
C ASN A 196 2.71 -50.50 -2.09
N SER A 197 4.03 -50.29 -1.96
CA SER A 197 4.88 -50.90 -0.95
C SER A 197 5.85 -49.88 -0.37
N SER A 198 6.47 -50.18 0.77
CA SER A 198 7.45 -49.34 1.46
C SER A 198 8.90 -49.80 1.25
N THR A 199 9.12 -50.97 0.63
CA THR A 199 10.45 -51.55 0.40
C THR A 199 10.89 -51.38 -1.05
N THR A 200 12.21 -51.22 -1.27
CA THR A 200 12.85 -51.06 -2.58
C THR A 200 13.05 -52.37 -3.34
N SER A 201 12.85 -53.54 -2.70
CA SER A 201 13.16 -54.87 -3.23
C SER A 201 12.00 -55.86 -3.04
N GLY A 202 10.81 -55.53 -3.54
CA GLY A 202 9.62 -56.39 -3.47
C GLY A 202 9.12 -56.70 -2.04
N PRO A 203 7.86 -57.13 -1.88
CA PRO A 203 7.35 -57.56 -0.58
C PRO A 203 7.84 -58.99 -0.30
N GLY A 204 9.01 -59.13 0.32
CA GLY A 204 9.38 -60.38 0.98
C GLY A 204 8.63 -60.49 2.32
N SER A 205 8.18 -61.69 2.68
CA SER A 205 7.44 -61.99 3.93
C SER A 205 8.19 -61.67 5.24
N SER A 206 9.41 -61.16 5.16
CA SER A 206 10.33 -60.98 6.29
C SER A 206 10.37 -59.55 6.87
N ASN A 207 9.81 -58.51 6.21
CA ASN A 207 9.73 -57.14 6.78
C ASN A 207 8.60 -56.29 6.16
N PRO A 208 7.32 -56.53 6.52
CA PRO A 208 6.21 -55.73 6.01
C PRO A 208 6.10 -54.42 6.80
N VAL A 209 6.78 -53.35 6.36
CA VAL A 209 6.32 -52.00 6.74
C VAL A 209 5.11 -51.71 5.86
N VAL A 210 3.90 -51.78 6.42
CA VAL A 210 2.70 -51.42 5.67
C VAL A 210 2.71 -49.90 5.47
N PRO A 211 2.71 -49.39 4.23
CA PRO A 211 2.61 -47.95 3.99
C PRO A 211 1.34 -47.42 4.66
N ALA A 212 1.37 -46.23 5.25
CA ALA A 212 0.17 -45.62 5.81
C ALA A 212 -0.95 -45.45 4.76
N CYS A 213 -0.58 -45.41 3.47
CA CYS A 213 -1.47 -45.27 2.34
C CYS A 213 -0.85 -45.93 1.09
N ALA A 214 -1.15 -47.22 0.87
CA ALA A 214 -0.59 -48.00 -0.24
C ALA A 214 -1.23 -47.63 -1.58
N GLY A 215 -0.41 -47.20 -2.57
CA GLY A 215 -0.86 -46.98 -3.95
C GLY A 215 -1.86 -45.83 -4.11
N CYS A 216 -1.91 -44.91 -3.14
CA CYS A 216 -2.97 -43.91 -3.07
C CYS A 216 -2.54 -42.55 -3.64
N VAL A 217 -3.54 -41.69 -3.83
CA VAL A 217 -3.37 -40.25 -4.11
C VAL A 217 -3.79 -39.49 -2.87
N GLN A 218 -2.90 -38.67 -2.32
CA GLN A 218 -3.21 -37.74 -1.24
C GLN A 218 -3.29 -36.32 -1.77
N LYS A 219 -4.29 -35.58 -1.30
CA LYS A 219 -4.45 -34.16 -1.56
C LYS A 219 -4.13 -33.38 -0.28
N TYR A 220 -3.20 -32.44 -0.37
CA TYR A 220 -2.90 -31.46 0.66
C TYR A 220 -3.42 -30.09 0.20
N THR A 221 -4.23 -29.45 1.03
CA THR A 221 -4.75 -28.11 0.76
C THR A 221 -4.04 -27.12 1.67
N PHE A 222 -3.46 -26.06 1.11
CA PHE A 222 -2.91 -24.99 1.92
C PHE A 222 -4.04 -24.11 2.49
N LEU A 223 -4.15 -24.10 3.83
CA LEU A 223 -5.14 -23.32 4.56
C LEU A 223 -4.55 -22.03 5.17
N GLY A 224 -3.25 -22.00 5.41
CA GLY A 224 -2.55 -20.96 6.15
C GLY A 224 -1.62 -21.57 7.19
N TYR A 225 -1.03 -20.72 8.03
CA TYR A 225 -0.16 -21.12 9.13
C TYR A 225 -0.97 -21.29 10.41
N ALA A 226 -0.57 -22.25 11.25
CA ALA A 226 -1.26 -22.48 12.51
C ALA A 226 -1.07 -21.28 13.46
N ASP A 227 -2.02 -21.08 14.36
CA ASP A 227 -1.84 -20.17 15.48
C ASP A 227 -1.17 -20.90 16.65
N ASN A 228 -0.12 -20.29 17.19
CA ASN A 228 0.57 -20.75 18.39
C ASN A 228 0.61 -19.61 19.41
N GLY A 229 -0.43 -19.53 20.24
CA GLY A 229 -0.53 -18.52 21.30
C GLY A 229 -0.78 -17.10 20.76
N GLY A 230 -1.60 -16.98 19.70
CA GLY A 230 -1.89 -15.70 19.06
C GLY A 230 -0.82 -15.23 18.07
N LYS A 231 0.06 -16.13 17.62
CA LYS A 231 1.15 -15.87 16.68
C LYS A 231 1.17 -16.92 15.56
N SER A 232 1.52 -16.50 14.35
CA SER A 232 1.69 -17.39 13.20
C SER A 232 2.89 -18.32 13.36
N THR A 233 2.77 -19.55 12.88
CA THR A 233 3.88 -20.50 12.71
C THR A 233 4.62 -20.34 11.38
N ILE A 234 4.45 -19.22 10.68
CA ILE A 234 5.23 -18.89 9.48
C ILE A 234 6.74 -18.92 9.79
N PRO A 235 7.60 -19.37 8.86
CA PRO A 235 9.04 -19.40 9.08
C PRO A 235 9.60 -18.03 9.51
N SER A 236 10.55 -18.06 10.44
CA SER A 236 11.23 -16.85 10.94
C SER A 236 12.13 -16.19 9.91
N VAL A 237 12.51 -16.89 8.84
CA VAL A 237 13.21 -16.34 7.68
C VAL A 237 12.30 -16.48 6.48
N ILE A 238 11.81 -15.34 5.97
CA ILE A 238 10.94 -15.31 4.80
C ILE A 238 11.11 -14.00 4.03
N ASP A 239 11.05 -14.09 2.70
CA ASP A 239 11.17 -12.94 1.84
C ASP A 239 9.90 -12.08 1.90
N ILE A 240 10.09 -10.77 2.02
CA ILE A 240 9.04 -9.76 2.06
C ILE A 240 8.92 -9.12 0.67
N THR A 241 7.68 -8.89 0.21
CA THR A 241 7.44 -8.30 -1.12
C THR A 241 8.16 -6.97 -1.27
N THR A 242 8.71 -6.76 -2.46
CA THR A 242 9.26 -5.47 -2.91
C THR A 242 8.43 -4.86 -4.02
N GLY A 243 7.67 -5.67 -4.76
CA GLY A 243 6.75 -5.24 -5.82
C GLY A 243 7.44 -4.48 -6.96
N THR A 244 6.64 -3.90 -7.84
CA THR A 244 7.11 -2.93 -8.85
C THR A 244 6.95 -1.52 -8.31
N ASP A 245 7.97 -0.70 -8.52
CA ASP A 245 8.03 0.66 -8.02
C ASP A 245 6.96 1.58 -8.62
N ASN A 246 6.48 2.49 -7.77
CA ASN A 246 5.58 3.60 -8.08
C ASN A 246 4.23 3.20 -8.72
N VAL A 247 3.84 1.93 -8.61
CA VAL A 247 2.56 1.40 -9.09
C VAL A 247 1.86 0.57 -8.03
N CYS A 248 0.53 0.48 -8.12
CA CYS A 248 -0.26 -0.42 -7.29
C CYS A 248 -0.20 -1.84 -7.85
N ASN A 249 0.64 -2.66 -7.24
CA ASN A 249 0.80 -4.07 -7.57
C ASN A 249 -0.38 -4.86 -7.03
N THR A 250 -0.98 -5.71 -7.84
CA THR A 250 -1.99 -6.66 -7.38
C THR A 250 -1.31 -7.74 -6.54
N GLY A 251 -1.81 -7.94 -5.31
CA GLY A 251 -1.41 -9.07 -4.47
C GLY A 251 -2.32 -10.28 -4.69
N THR A 252 -2.02 -11.36 -3.97
CA THR A 252 -2.82 -12.59 -4.08
C THR A 252 -4.26 -12.36 -3.61
N THR A 253 -5.20 -13.00 -4.30
CA THR A 253 -6.60 -13.10 -3.89
C THR A 253 -6.81 -14.42 -3.15
N VAL A 254 -7.37 -14.36 -1.94
CA VAL A 254 -7.61 -15.53 -1.09
C VAL A 254 -9.07 -15.59 -0.67
N THR A 255 -9.58 -16.79 -0.38
CA THR A 255 -10.90 -16.95 0.26
C THR A 255 -10.70 -17.25 1.73
N ILE A 256 -11.35 -16.48 2.61
CA ILE A 256 -11.37 -16.74 4.06
C ILE A 256 -12.78 -17.11 4.49
N ASP A 257 -12.95 -18.36 4.90
CA ASP A 257 -14.22 -18.96 5.30
C ASP A 257 -14.02 -19.89 6.51
N ALA A 258 -15.04 -20.68 6.86
CA ALA A 258 -15.00 -21.57 8.01
C ALA A 258 -13.87 -22.64 7.97
N THR A 259 -13.26 -22.89 6.81
CA THR A 259 -12.19 -23.88 6.67
C THR A 259 -10.82 -23.36 7.10
N ASN A 260 -10.60 -22.05 7.01
CA ASN A 260 -9.31 -21.43 7.27
C ASN A 260 -9.35 -20.17 8.17
N SER A 261 -10.53 -19.74 8.63
CA SER A 261 -10.68 -18.55 9.48
C SER A 261 -10.03 -18.65 10.87
N SER A 262 -9.57 -19.84 11.26
CA SER A 262 -8.77 -20.12 12.47
C SER A 262 -7.29 -20.38 12.16
N TYR A 263 -6.82 -19.99 10.97
CA TYR A 263 -5.41 -20.01 10.57
C TYR A 263 -4.96 -18.59 10.24
N TRP A 264 -3.64 -18.37 10.27
CA TRP A 264 -3.01 -17.18 9.70
C TRP A 264 -2.93 -17.36 8.19
N VAL A 265 -3.89 -16.77 7.48
CA VAL A 265 -3.98 -16.82 6.02
C VAL A 265 -3.02 -15.77 5.45
N PRO A 266 -1.96 -16.16 4.74
CA PRO A 266 -1.00 -15.21 4.20
C PRO A 266 -1.54 -14.51 2.96
N ILE A 267 -1.03 -13.30 2.74
CA ILE A 267 -1.22 -12.52 1.54
C ILE A 267 0.15 -12.13 1.01
N THR A 268 0.37 -12.42 -0.27
CA THR A 268 1.65 -12.23 -0.95
C THR A 268 1.56 -11.19 -2.06
N GLY A 269 2.71 -10.61 -2.40
CA GLY A 269 2.86 -9.74 -3.56
C GLY A 269 2.94 -10.52 -4.89
N PRO A 270 3.12 -9.81 -6.02
CA PRO A 270 3.26 -10.43 -7.35
C PRO A 270 4.51 -11.32 -7.48
N ASP A 271 5.50 -11.10 -6.62
CA ASP A 271 6.73 -11.88 -6.49
C ASP A 271 6.54 -13.17 -5.66
N GLY A 272 5.38 -13.39 -5.05
CA GLY A 272 5.11 -14.54 -4.17
C GLY A 272 5.71 -14.41 -2.77
N ASN A 273 6.24 -13.23 -2.44
CA ASN A 273 6.81 -12.91 -1.14
C ASN A 273 5.74 -12.33 -0.20
N ILE A 274 5.94 -12.45 1.12
CA ILE A 274 4.90 -12.09 2.09
C ILE A 274 4.70 -10.57 2.17
N MET A 275 3.46 -10.12 2.39
CA MET A 275 3.18 -8.73 2.76
C MET A 275 2.24 -8.60 3.96
N ALA A 276 1.34 -9.56 4.15
CA ALA A 276 0.43 -9.59 5.29
C ALA A 276 0.00 -11.01 5.67
N GLU A 277 -0.52 -11.19 6.88
CA GLU A 277 -1.31 -12.37 7.26
C GLU A 277 -2.58 -11.93 7.98
N ILE A 278 -3.66 -12.68 7.77
CA ILE A 278 -4.96 -12.44 8.40
C ILE A 278 -5.33 -13.63 9.26
N TYR A 279 -5.67 -13.37 10.52
CA TYR A 279 -6.33 -14.34 11.38
C TYR A 279 -7.74 -13.86 11.69
N ALA A 280 -8.73 -14.48 11.04
CA ALA A 280 -10.10 -13.99 11.03
C ALA A 280 -10.91 -14.33 12.30
N ASN A 281 -10.30 -14.99 13.29
CA ASN A 281 -10.96 -15.37 14.55
C ASN A 281 -12.28 -16.15 14.31
N GLY A 282 -12.30 -17.07 13.35
CA GLY A 282 -13.49 -17.87 13.02
C GLY A 282 -14.50 -17.17 12.09
N GLN A 283 -14.27 -15.90 11.72
CA GLN A 283 -15.18 -15.15 10.85
C GLN A 283 -14.94 -15.43 9.36
N THR A 284 -16.02 -15.45 8.58
CA THR A 284 -15.94 -15.50 7.12
C THR A 284 -15.76 -14.10 6.56
N LEU A 285 -14.63 -13.85 5.88
CA LEU A 285 -14.37 -12.58 5.18
C LEU A 285 -14.67 -12.68 3.67
N GLY A 286 -14.97 -13.89 3.18
CA GLY A 286 -15.26 -14.17 1.77
C GLY A 286 -14.02 -14.04 0.90
N THR A 287 -14.20 -13.59 -0.34
CA THR A 287 -13.06 -13.27 -1.23
C THR A 287 -12.33 -12.03 -0.72
N VAL A 288 -11.03 -12.16 -0.44
CA VAL A 288 -10.15 -11.08 0.01
C VAL A 288 -9.17 -10.76 -1.11
N THR A 289 -9.25 -9.53 -1.61
CA THR A 289 -8.33 -8.98 -2.60
C THR A 289 -7.31 -8.08 -1.91
N SER A 290 -6.15 -7.89 -2.55
CA SER A 290 -5.09 -7.09 -1.97
C SER A 290 -4.30 -6.33 -3.02
N SER A 291 -3.67 -5.24 -2.59
CA SER A 291 -2.77 -4.44 -3.43
C SER A 291 -1.65 -3.87 -2.59
N TYR A 292 -0.52 -3.64 -3.23
CA TYR A 292 0.72 -3.21 -2.63
C TYR A 292 1.33 -2.07 -3.42
N TYR A 293 1.67 -0.97 -2.74
CA TYR A 293 2.40 0.14 -3.34
C TYR A 293 3.78 0.24 -2.72
N GLN A 294 4.82 0.23 -3.56
CA GLN A 294 6.19 0.59 -3.19
C GLN A 294 6.54 1.91 -3.87
N HIS A 295 6.93 2.90 -3.10
CA HIS A 295 7.48 4.14 -3.62
C HIS A 295 8.98 3.99 -3.84
N ASN A 296 9.45 4.39 -5.02
CA ASN A 296 10.86 4.55 -5.31
C ASN A 296 11.17 6.03 -5.48
N GLY A 297 11.86 6.57 -4.48
CA GLY A 297 12.12 7.99 -4.31
C GLY A 297 12.46 8.34 -2.86
N ALA A 298 12.47 9.63 -2.57
CA ALA A 298 12.63 10.12 -1.20
C ALA A 298 11.50 9.60 -0.29
N ILE A 299 11.75 9.58 1.02
CA ILE A 299 10.72 9.21 2.00
C ILE A 299 9.46 10.07 1.82
N ARG A 300 8.29 9.45 1.95
CA ARG A 300 7.01 10.14 1.79
C ARG A 300 6.65 10.95 3.03
N PHE A 301 6.02 12.11 2.81
CA PHE A 301 5.47 12.97 3.85
C PHE A 301 3.99 13.26 3.58
N HIS A 302 3.20 13.38 4.64
CA HIS A 302 1.86 13.95 4.59
C HIS A 302 1.52 14.59 5.92
N GLY A 303 0.94 15.79 5.91
CA GLY A 303 0.63 16.55 7.13
C GLY A 303 1.86 16.72 8.03
N GLY A 304 3.03 17.01 7.45
CA GLY A 304 4.30 17.16 8.16
C GLY A 304 4.93 15.88 8.76
N ASN A 305 4.27 14.72 8.65
CA ASN A 305 4.76 13.46 9.22
C ASN A 305 5.34 12.58 8.11
N ALA A 306 6.54 12.04 8.34
CA ALA A 306 7.13 11.04 7.45
C ALA A 306 6.41 9.69 7.63
N TYR A 307 6.20 8.96 6.54
CA TYR A 307 5.68 7.60 6.56
C TYR A 307 6.40 6.75 5.54
N MET A 308 6.43 5.45 5.81
CA MET A 308 7.20 4.47 5.06
C MET A 308 6.82 4.47 3.58
N ASN A 309 7.78 4.17 2.72
CA ASN A 309 7.61 4.12 1.27
C ASN A 309 6.74 2.95 0.79
N ARG A 310 6.19 2.13 1.69
CA ARG A 310 5.22 1.09 1.36
C ARG A 310 3.85 1.35 1.95
N SER A 311 2.83 0.83 1.27
CA SER A 311 1.46 0.74 1.79
C SER A 311 0.76 -0.50 1.27
N ILE A 312 -0.12 -1.07 2.10
CA ILE A 312 -0.80 -2.34 1.84
C ILE A 312 -2.31 -2.10 1.90
N THR A 313 -3.02 -2.39 0.82
CA THR A 313 -4.48 -2.33 0.76
C THR A 313 -5.04 -3.74 0.79
N ILE A 314 -5.98 -4.01 1.69
CA ILE A 314 -6.68 -5.30 1.80
C ILE A 314 -8.17 -5.03 1.80
N THR A 315 -8.89 -5.72 0.92
CA THR A 315 -10.34 -5.55 0.73
C THR A 315 -11.03 -6.90 0.76
N PRO A 316 -11.60 -7.31 1.90
CA PRO A 316 -12.46 -8.48 1.99
C PRO A 316 -13.85 -8.19 1.39
N GLN A 317 -14.51 -9.25 0.94
CA GLN A 317 -15.91 -9.22 0.52
C GLN A 317 -16.83 -8.85 1.69
N PHE A 318 -16.51 -9.36 2.89
CA PHE A 318 -17.22 -9.05 4.13
C PHE A 318 -16.23 -8.49 5.16
N GLN A 319 -16.45 -7.25 5.59
CA GLN A 319 -15.72 -6.67 6.72
C GLN A 319 -16.01 -7.47 8.01
N PRO A 320 -15.04 -7.61 8.92
CA PRO A 320 -15.24 -8.36 10.15
C PRO A 320 -16.29 -7.69 11.05
N ALA A 321 -17.11 -8.49 11.72
CA ALA A 321 -18.13 -8.04 12.67
C ALA A 321 -17.57 -7.83 14.09
N SER A 322 -16.45 -8.48 14.40
CA SER A 322 -15.67 -8.30 15.63
C SER A 322 -14.17 -8.24 15.32
N PRO A 323 -13.32 -7.73 16.24
CA PRO A 323 -11.90 -7.59 15.95
C PRO A 323 -11.23 -8.89 15.45
N VAL A 324 -10.43 -8.75 14.40
CA VAL A 324 -9.56 -9.79 13.84
C VAL A 324 -8.11 -9.39 14.03
N LYS A 325 -7.17 -10.32 13.86
CA LYS A 325 -5.75 -10.00 13.91
C LYS A 325 -5.17 -9.88 12.51
N ILE A 326 -4.25 -8.95 12.37
CA ILE A 326 -3.46 -8.77 11.16
C ILE A 326 -1.97 -8.77 11.52
N ARG A 327 -1.15 -9.31 10.63
CA ARG A 327 0.30 -9.11 10.59
C ARG A 327 0.65 -8.39 9.31
N LEU A 328 1.49 -7.37 9.40
CA LEU A 328 1.93 -6.56 8.27
C LEU A 328 3.44 -6.54 8.22
N TYR A 329 4.00 -6.79 7.04
CA TYR A 329 5.44 -7.02 6.84
C TYR A 329 6.11 -5.85 6.15
N PHE A 330 7.31 -5.50 6.61
CA PHE A 330 8.17 -4.52 5.94
C PHE A 330 9.65 -4.86 5.96
N THR A 331 10.33 -4.44 4.91
CA THR A 331 11.76 -4.63 4.68
C THR A 331 12.62 -3.83 5.66
N ASN A 332 13.85 -4.30 5.90
CA ASN A 332 14.85 -3.53 6.63
C ASN A 332 15.18 -2.20 5.94
N ALA A 333 15.20 -2.17 4.61
CA ALA A 333 15.46 -0.94 3.84
C ALA A 333 14.37 0.11 4.09
N ASP A 334 13.13 -0.34 4.21
CA ASP A 334 11.99 0.54 4.49
C ASP A 334 12.04 1.13 5.90
N PHE A 335 12.38 0.30 6.89
CA PHE A 335 12.62 0.78 8.25
C PHE A 335 13.74 1.82 8.28
N ASN A 336 14.91 1.48 7.71
CA ASN A 336 16.09 2.36 7.72
C ASN A 336 15.83 3.68 7.00
N THR A 337 15.05 3.67 5.91
CA THR A 337 14.70 4.89 5.17
C THR A 337 13.80 5.81 6.01
N LEU A 338 12.87 5.25 6.79
CA LEU A 338 12.00 6.01 7.68
C LEU A 338 12.75 6.50 8.94
N ASP A 339 13.60 5.67 9.53
CA ASP A 339 14.46 6.01 10.67
C ASP A 339 15.39 7.19 10.32
N ALA A 340 16.01 7.16 9.14
CA ALA A 340 16.88 8.24 8.66
C ALA A 340 16.14 9.54 8.27
N ALA A 341 14.82 9.51 8.14
CA ALA A 341 14.05 10.65 7.68
C ALA A 341 13.95 11.74 8.77
N PRO A 342 14.24 13.02 8.46
CA PRO A 342 14.07 14.11 9.42
C PRO A 342 12.62 14.18 9.92
N LEU A 343 12.47 14.39 11.23
CA LEU A 343 11.15 14.52 11.88
C LEU A 343 10.25 13.28 11.75
N SER A 344 10.81 12.11 11.42
CA SER A 344 10.03 10.86 11.35
C SER A 344 9.49 10.40 12.70
N GLY A 345 10.12 10.81 13.81
CA GLY A 345 9.79 10.33 15.14
C GLY A 345 10.10 8.84 15.37
N VAL A 346 10.82 8.20 14.45
CA VAL A 346 11.20 6.79 14.51
C VAL A 346 12.70 6.68 14.82
N SER A 347 13.04 5.88 15.83
CA SER A 347 14.41 5.52 16.21
C SER A 347 14.58 4.02 16.50
N SER A 348 13.46 3.31 16.59
CA SER A 348 13.35 1.92 16.98
C SER A 348 12.06 1.32 16.42
N LEU A 349 12.00 -0.02 16.36
CA LEU A 349 10.82 -0.73 15.89
C LEU A 349 9.56 -0.41 16.73
N SER A 350 9.72 -0.12 18.03
CA SER A 350 8.60 0.23 18.92
C SER A 350 7.95 1.58 18.62
N ASP A 351 8.66 2.46 17.92
CA ASP A 351 8.14 3.77 17.51
C ASP A 351 7.16 3.64 16.35
N ILE A 352 7.27 2.57 15.56
CA ILE A 352 6.42 2.35 14.39
C ILE A 352 5.02 1.92 14.82
N LYS A 353 4.04 2.67 14.31
CA LYS A 353 2.61 2.40 14.41
C LYS A 353 2.06 2.04 13.04
N ILE A 354 0.91 1.36 13.06
CA ILE A 354 0.14 1.10 11.85
C ILE A 354 -0.85 2.26 11.69
N LEU A 355 -0.87 2.89 10.53
CA LEU A 355 -1.83 3.93 10.17
C LEU A 355 -2.85 3.32 9.22
N LYS A 356 -4.11 3.70 9.35
CA LYS A 356 -5.19 3.14 8.53
C LYS A 356 -6.17 4.22 8.09
N ASN A 357 -6.60 4.19 6.83
CA ASN A 357 -7.74 4.98 6.36
C ASN A 357 -8.46 4.24 5.22
N SER A 358 -9.53 4.83 4.69
CA SER A 358 -10.35 4.24 3.63
C SER A 358 -9.86 4.55 2.22
N ASP A 359 -8.61 5.00 2.05
CA ASP A 359 -8.07 5.30 0.72
C ASP A 359 -7.94 4.02 -0.10
N ALA A 360 -8.02 4.16 -1.43
CA ALA A 360 -7.56 3.13 -2.35
C ALA A 360 -6.03 3.07 -2.36
N CYS A 361 -5.47 1.99 -2.91
CA CYS A 361 -4.03 1.90 -3.14
C CYS A 361 -3.57 3.11 -3.99
N SER A 362 -2.59 3.87 -3.49
CA SER A 362 -1.99 4.98 -4.22
C SER A 362 -0.61 5.34 -3.64
N GLY A 363 0.09 6.25 -4.31
CA GLY A 363 1.38 6.75 -3.82
C GLY A 363 1.29 7.74 -2.67
N THR A 364 0.10 8.23 -2.32
CA THR A 364 -0.11 9.28 -1.33
C THR A 364 -1.23 8.92 -0.36
N ILE A 365 -1.20 9.49 0.85
CA ILE A 365 -2.35 9.49 1.77
C ILE A 365 -3.29 10.63 1.35
N GLY A 366 -4.55 10.31 1.09
CA GLY A 366 -5.58 11.28 0.69
C GLY A 366 -6.58 11.62 1.79
N SER A 367 -6.65 10.82 2.86
CA SER A 367 -7.60 11.01 3.98
C SER A 367 -6.92 10.88 5.34
N THR A 368 -7.49 11.50 6.38
CA THR A 368 -7.03 11.34 7.77
C THR A 368 -6.89 9.86 8.16
N THR A 369 -5.77 9.52 8.78
CA THR A 369 -5.52 8.17 9.27
C THR A 369 -5.96 7.98 10.71
N THR A 370 -6.34 6.76 11.06
CA THR A 370 -6.44 6.26 12.43
C THR A 370 -5.17 5.50 12.82
N LEU A 371 -4.69 5.74 14.03
CA LEU A 371 -3.51 5.08 14.61
C LEU A 371 -3.92 3.73 15.20
N ILE A 372 -3.16 2.70 14.89
CA ILE A 372 -3.27 1.37 15.47
C ILE A 372 -1.92 1.06 16.11
N ASN A 373 -1.93 0.86 17.43
CA ASN A 373 -0.74 0.44 18.16
C ASN A 373 -0.51 -1.06 17.95
N PRO A 374 0.65 -1.47 17.40
CA PRO A 374 0.98 -2.89 17.31
C PRO A 374 0.99 -3.52 18.70
N ALA A 375 0.34 -4.66 18.85
CA ALA A 375 0.38 -5.46 20.07
C ALA A 375 1.66 -6.28 20.18
N TYR A 376 2.31 -6.56 19.04
CA TYR A 376 3.52 -7.36 18.96
C TYR A 376 4.30 -7.02 17.69
N SER A 377 5.61 -7.19 17.74
CA SER A 377 6.52 -7.00 16.61
C SER A 377 7.62 -8.04 16.64
N GLU A 378 8.06 -8.52 15.48
CA GLU A 378 9.19 -9.45 15.39
C GLU A 378 10.06 -9.21 14.16
N THR A 379 11.32 -9.63 14.24
CA THR A 379 12.25 -9.65 13.13
C THR A 379 12.06 -10.93 12.32
N HIS A 380 12.01 -10.82 10.99
CA HIS A 380 12.01 -11.95 10.08
C HIS A 380 13.36 -12.04 9.34
N GLY A 381 14.29 -12.84 9.89
CA GLY A 381 15.65 -13.00 9.40
C GLY A 381 16.39 -11.68 9.21
N SER A 382 17.21 -11.60 8.16
CA SER A 382 17.74 -10.34 7.63
C SER A 382 16.79 -9.64 6.66
N GLY A 383 15.60 -10.21 6.42
CA GLY A 383 14.64 -9.79 5.40
C GLY A 383 13.74 -8.64 5.81
N GLY A 384 13.53 -8.42 7.12
CA GLY A 384 12.79 -7.28 7.63
C GLY A 384 12.09 -7.53 8.97
N TYR A 385 10.94 -6.90 9.14
CA TYR A 385 10.14 -6.88 10.36
C TYR A 385 8.66 -7.15 10.07
N MET A 386 7.94 -7.53 11.12
CA MET A 386 6.50 -7.71 11.11
C MET A 386 5.87 -6.97 12.29
N LEU A 387 4.73 -6.31 12.06
CA LEU A 387 3.87 -5.75 13.12
C LEU A 387 2.52 -6.45 13.16
N GLN A 388 2.12 -6.87 14.35
CA GLN A 388 0.84 -7.53 14.61
C GLN A 388 -0.09 -6.59 15.38
N ALA A 389 -1.35 -6.51 14.97
CA ALA A 389 -2.38 -5.75 15.66
C ALA A 389 -3.77 -6.39 15.56
N ASP A 390 -4.64 -6.03 16.50
CA ASP A 390 -6.08 -6.25 16.40
C ASP A 390 -6.72 -5.09 15.62
N ILE A 391 -7.59 -5.41 14.67
CA ILE A 391 -8.28 -4.44 13.81
C ILE A 391 -9.77 -4.74 13.73
N SER A 392 -10.59 -3.69 13.61
CA SER A 392 -12.04 -3.80 13.43
C SER A 392 -12.49 -3.74 11.97
N GLY A 393 -11.55 -3.59 11.03
CA GLY A 393 -11.86 -3.55 9.60
C GLY A 393 -10.59 -3.44 8.76
N PHE A 394 -10.69 -3.84 7.50
CA PHE A 394 -9.62 -3.76 6.52
C PHE A 394 -9.81 -2.56 5.60
N SER A 395 -8.70 -2.00 5.12
CA SER A 395 -8.64 -0.94 4.12
C SER A 395 -7.18 -0.78 3.67
N THR A 396 -6.69 0.45 3.50
CA THR A 396 -5.27 0.72 3.30
C THR A 396 -4.55 0.98 4.62
N PHE A 397 -3.40 0.32 4.76
CA PHE A 397 -2.48 0.39 5.90
C PHE A 397 -1.15 1.04 5.47
N TYR A 398 -0.65 1.93 6.31
CA TYR A 398 0.63 2.62 6.20
C TYR A 398 1.42 2.45 7.51
N PHE A 399 2.67 2.92 7.53
CA PHE A 399 3.57 2.81 8.68
C PHE A 399 4.22 4.16 8.99
N GLY A 400 4.17 4.60 10.24
CA GLY A 400 4.72 5.88 10.71
C GLY A 400 4.70 5.97 12.24
N SER A 401 5.10 7.09 12.84
CA SER A 401 5.14 7.24 14.31
C SER A 401 3.83 7.75 14.93
N SER A 402 3.02 8.45 14.15
CA SER A 402 1.90 9.28 14.63
C SER A 402 0.78 9.34 13.59
N ASN A 403 -0.42 9.74 14.04
CA ASN A 403 -1.53 9.99 13.14
C ASN A 403 -1.16 11.04 12.10
N ILE A 404 -1.57 10.79 10.86
CA ILE A 404 -1.51 11.73 9.78
C ILE A 404 -2.89 12.34 9.61
N THR A 405 -3.02 13.61 9.98
CA THR A 405 -4.24 14.40 9.82
C THR A 405 -4.21 15.15 8.50
N LEU A 406 -5.39 15.41 7.94
CA LEU A 406 -5.53 16.31 6.79
C LEU A 406 -4.93 17.71 7.09
N PRO A 407 -4.34 18.39 6.09
CA PRO A 407 -3.82 19.76 6.22
C PRO A 407 -4.89 20.77 6.69
N VAL A 408 -4.47 21.84 7.40
CA VAL A 408 -5.31 22.88 8.07
C VAL A 408 -6.77 22.95 7.63
N HIS A 409 -7.65 22.86 8.63
CA HIS A 409 -9.05 23.19 8.50
C HIS A 409 -9.29 24.66 8.89
N LEU A 410 -9.75 25.45 7.93
CA LEU A 410 -10.33 26.77 8.20
C LEU A 410 -11.69 26.56 8.87
N ILE A 411 -11.78 26.85 10.17
CA ILE A 411 -13.01 26.70 10.96
C ILE A 411 -13.99 27.82 10.61
N THR A 412 -13.52 29.07 10.61
CA THR A 412 -14.35 30.22 10.25
C THR A 412 -13.54 31.25 9.48
N PHE A 413 -14.20 31.97 8.58
CA PHE A 413 -13.69 33.20 7.98
C PHE A 413 -14.83 34.20 7.84
N ASN A 414 -14.68 35.33 8.52
CA ASN A 414 -15.69 36.38 8.59
C ASN A 414 -15.02 37.74 8.38
N GLY A 415 -15.82 38.70 7.93
CA GLY A 415 -15.38 40.08 7.75
C GLY A 415 -16.45 41.04 8.25
N SER A 416 -16.01 42.22 8.68
CA SER A 416 -16.93 43.28 9.13
C SER A 416 -16.37 44.66 8.84
N LEU A 417 -17.24 45.55 8.35
CA LEU A 417 -16.92 46.96 8.21
C LEU A 417 -16.84 47.62 9.59
N GLN A 418 -15.75 48.33 9.84
CA GLN A 418 -15.50 49.03 11.09
C GLN A 418 -15.98 50.49 11.03
N PRO A 419 -16.25 51.16 12.17
CA PRO A 419 -16.71 52.54 12.21
C PRO A 419 -15.78 53.57 11.54
N ASN A 420 -14.49 53.25 11.42
CA ASN A 420 -13.49 54.08 10.75
C ASN A 420 -13.38 53.79 9.23
N ASN A 421 -14.36 53.09 8.64
CA ASN A 421 -14.39 52.70 7.23
C ASN A 421 -13.22 51.80 6.77
N THR A 422 -12.66 51.03 7.69
CA THR A 422 -11.74 49.91 7.39
C THR A 422 -12.49 48.58 7.47
N VAL A 423 -11.98 47.54 6.80
CA VAL A 423 -12.57 46.20 6.90
C VAL A 423 -11.69 45.31 7.78
N LEU A 424 -12.28 44.74 8.82
CA LEU A 424 -11.64 43.76 9.69
C LEU A 424 -12.05 42.35 9.26
N LEU A 425 -11.08 41.57 8.85
CA LEU A 425 -11.20 40.15 8.56
C LEU A 425 -10.73 39.35 9.76
N LYS A 426 -11.47 38.32 10.14
CA LYS A 426 -11.10 37.39 11.20
C LYS A 426 -11.29 35.96 10.73
N TRP A 427 -10.31 35.12 10.99
CA TRP A 427 -10.43 33.69 10.76
C TRP A 427 -9.88 32.89 11.91
N ARG A 428 -10.38 31.66 11.98
CA ARG A 428 -9.97 30.66 12.93
C ARG A 428 -9.61 29.39 12.19
N THR A 429 -8.51 28.78 12.58
CA THR A 429 -7.97 27.56 11.98
C THR A 429 -7.68 26.53 13.06
N GLU A 430 -7.49 25.28 12.64
CA GLU A 430 -7.01 24.18 13.46
C GLU A 430 -6.04 23.32 12.65
N ASN A 431 -5.04 22.74 13.31
CA ASN A 431 -4.02 21.86 12.74
C ASN A 431 -3.11 22.51 11.67
N GLU A 432 -2.33 23.51 12.06
CA GLU A 432 -1.43 24.31 11.20
C GLU A 432 -0.04 23.74 10.94
N ASP A 433 0.17 22.46 11.21
CA ASP A 433 1.50 21.86 11.18
C ASP A 433 2.18 21.92 9.80
N ASP A 434 1.39 21.97 8.72
CA ASP A 434 1.86 21.98 7.33
C ASP A 434 1.62 23.31 6.59
N LEU A 435 1.09 24.32 7.27
CA LEU A 435 0.77 25.60 6.65
C LEU A 435 1.94 26.59 6.79
N ALA A 436 2.31 27.25 5.69
CA ALA A 436 3.36 28.26 5.67
C ALA A 436 2.78 29.66 5.98
N ASN A 437 1.82 30.12 5.18
CA ASN A 437 1.22 31.44 5.32
C ASN A 437 -0.19 31.51 4.70
N TYR A 438 -0.89 32.57 5.08
CA TYR A 438 -2.16 33.01 4.52
C TYR A 438 -1.92 34.23 3.63
N VAL A 439 -2.44 34.20 2.40
CA VAL A 439 -2.51 35.39 1.53
C VAL A 439 -3.94 35.88 1.54
N VAL A 440 -4.14 37.09 2.07
CA VAL A 440 -5.44 37.77 2.06
C VAL A 440 -5.64 38.39 0.69
N GLU A 441 -6.73 38.03 0.04
CA GLU A 441 -7.05 38.50 -1.31
C GLU A 441 -8.39 39.25 -1.33
N ARG A 442 -8.45 40.32 -2.14
CA ARG A 442 -9.60 41.20 -2.29
C ARG A 442 -10.00 41.34 -3.76
N SER A 443 -11.29 41.41 -4.00
CA SER A 443 -11.92 41.65 -5.30
C SER A 443 -13.00 42.72 -5.21
N THR A 444 -13.17 43.50 -6.28
CA THR A 444 -14.27 44.47 -6.48
C THR A 444 -15.41 43.93 -7.34
N ASP A 445 -15.23 42.75 -7.97
CA ASP A 445 -16.15 42.18 -8.95
C ASP A 445 -16.44 40.68 -8.75
N GLU A 446 -15.93 40.09 -7.67
CA GLU A 446 -16.04 38.67 -7.29
C GLU A 446 -15.28 37.71 -8.21
N ARG A 447 -14.57 38.20 -9.23
CA ARG A 447 -13.90 37.36 -10.25
C ARG A 447 -12.39 37.47 -10.14
N GLU A 448 -11.88 38.69 -10.21
CA GLU A 448 -10.45 38.97 -10.17
C GLU A 448 -10.05 39.34 -8.75
N PHE A 449 -9.18 38.52 -8.14
CA PHE A 449 -8.70 38.69 -6.77
C PHE A 449 -7.24 39.13 -6.76
N THR A 450 -6.96 40.15 -5.96
CA THR A 450 -5.62 40.72 -5.78
C THR A 450 -5.14 40.51 -4.35
N ALA A 451 -3.89 40.10 -4.16
CA ALA A 451 -3.30 39.96 -2.84
C ALA A 451 -3.13 41.34 -2.18
N ILE A 452 -3.59 41.47 -0.95
CA ILE A 452 -3.53 42.71 -0.16
C ILE A 452 -2.70 42.58 1.11
N GLY A 453 -2.27 41.36 1.46
CA GLY A 453 -1.32 41.13 2.54
C GLY A 453 -1.10 39.65 2.84
N ASP A 454 -0.03 39.37 3.57
CA ASP A 454 0.37 38.04 4.02
C ASP A 454 0.33 37.96 5.55
N VAL A 455 -0.14 36.84 6.08
CA VAL A 455 -0.11 36.53 7.50
C VAL A 455 0.58 35.18 7.69
N ILE A 456 1.69 35.16 8.41
CA ILE A 456 2.44 33.94 8.71
C ILE A 456 1.60 33.05 9.62
N ALA A 457 1.52 31.75 9.29
CA ALA A 457 0.84 30.78 10.13
C ALA A 457 1.59 30.58 11.46
N ARG A 458 0.88 30.35 12.55
CA ARG A 458 1.44 30.10 13.88
C ARG A 458 2.04 28.70 13.97
N GLY A 459 1.59 27.77 13.12
CA GLY A 459 2.17 26.44 12.99
C GLY A 459 1.87 25.53 14.19
N THR A 460 0.66 25.65 14.74
CA THR A 460 0.21 24.88 15.91
C THR A 460 -0.77 23.78 15.53
N THR A 461 -0.68 22.62 16.19
CA THR A 461 -1.72 21.57 16.15
C THR A 461 -3.07 22.03 16.71
N GLY A 462 -3.08 23.05 17.59
CA GLY A 462 -4.30 23.58 18.20
C GLY A 462 -5.04 24.62 17.37
N VAL A 463 -6.09 25.19 17.98
CA VAL A 463 -6.88 26.28 17.38
C VAL A 463 -6.08 27.57 17.41
N SER A 464 -6.02 28.26 16.26
CA SER A 464 -5.40 29.57 16.13
C SER A 464 -6.39 30.61 15.61
N ASP A 465 -6.33 31.80 16.21
CA ASP A 465 -7.11 32.97 15.81
C ASP A 465 -6.22 34.01 15.14
N TYR A 466 -6.77 34.60 14.07
CA TYR A 466 -6.11 35.62 13.26
C TYR A 466 -7.05 36.76 12.92
N ASP A 467 -6.44 37.90 12.66
CA ASP A 467 -7.10 39.07 12.12
C ASP A 467 -6.23 39.80 11.09
N PHE A 468 -6.91 40.48 10.17
CA PHE A 468 -6.29 41.33 9.16
C PHE A 468 -7.17 42.56 8.92
N ILE A 469 -6.55 43.73 8.83
CA ILE A 469 -7.26 45.00 8.59
C ILE A 469 -6.92 45.51 7.19
N ASP A 470 -7.95 45.61 6.34
CA ASP A 470 -7.86 46.37 5.09
C ASP A 470 -8.20 47.84 5.35
N ALA A 471 -7.16 48.66 5.50
CA ALA A 471 -7.28 50.09 5.71
C ALA A 471 -7.72 50.86 4.45
N ASN A 472 -7.56 50.28 3.26
CA ASN A 472 -7.82 50.95 1.98
C ASN A 472 -9.19 50.60 1.38
N ALA A 473 -9.99 49.79 2.08
CA ALA A 473 -11.30 49.32 1.62
C ALA A 473 -12.19 50.46 1.11
N SER A 474 -12.25 51.58 1.83
CA SER A 474 -13.12 52.71 1.50
C SER A 474 -12.64 53.60 0.36
N SER A 475 -11.39 53.49 -0.09
CA SER A 475 -10.88 54.28 -1.22
C SER A 475 -11.29 53.74 -2.60
N LEU A 476 -11.84 52.52 -2.66
CA LEU A 476 -12.09 51.81 -3.93
C LEU A 476 -13.40 52.19 -4.63
N SER A 477 -14.20 53.09 -4.06
CA SER A 477 -15.43 53.63 -4.67
C SER A 477 -16.43 52.57 -5.17
N VAL A 478 -16.52 51.43 -4.48
CA VAL A 478 -17.50 50.37 -4.75
C VAL A 478 -18.46 50.20 -3.57
N SER A 479 -19.64 49.63 -3.83
CA SER A 479 -20.65 49.37 -2.79
C SER A 479 -20.42 48.07 -2.02
N VAL A 480 -19.69 47.11 -2.60
CA VAL A 480 -19.36 45.81 -2.01
C VAL A 480 -17.91 45.46 -2.35
N LEU A 481 -17.20 44.90 -1.36
CA LEU A 481 -15.91 44.24 -1.56
C LEU A 481 -16.01 42.77 -1.22
N TYR A 482 -15.26 41.93 -1.92
CA TYR A 482 -15.22 40.49 -1.72
C TYR A 482 -13.83 40.10 -1.24
N TYR A 483 -13.78 39.26 -0.20
CA TYR A 483 -12.52 38.79 0.37
C TYR A 483 -12.47 37.27 0.38
N ARG A 484 -11.27 36.73 0.20
CA ARG A 484 -10.96 35.31 0.42
C ARG A 484 -9.55 35.19 0.99
N ILE A 485 -9.25 34.03 1.56
CA ILE A 485 -7.90 33.66 1.99
C ILE A 485 -7.40 32.57 1.08
N ARG A 486 -6.18 32.73 0.56
CA ARG A 486 -5.40 31.67 -0.07
C ARG A 486 -4.42 31.11 0.96
N MET A 487 -4.65 29.88 1.38
CA MET A 487 -3.83 29.13 2.34
C MET A 487 -2.74 28.41 1.57
N ILE A 488 -1.46 28.66 1.88
CA ILE A 488 -0.31 28.06 1.21
C ILE A 488 0.40 27.10 2.19
N ASP A 489 0.50 25.84 1.81
CA ASP A 489 1.22 24.81 2.57
C ASP A 489 2.74 24.91 2.32
N ARG A 490 3.56 24.27 3.16
CA ARG A 490 5.03 24.35 3.07
C ARG A 490 5.61 23.73 1.79
N ASP A 491 4.87 22.84 1.15
CA ASP A 491 5.21 22.24 -0.15
C ASP A 491 4.79 23.11 -1.36
N GLY A 492 4.14 24.25 -1.11
CA GLY A 492 3.66 25.18 -2.13
C GLY A 492 2.26 24.86 -2.68
N ALA A 493 1.60 23.79 -2.22
CA ALA A 493 0.19 23.56 -2.51
C ALA A 493 -0.66 24.67 -1.87
N PHE A 494 -1.82 24.97 -2.47
CA PHE A 494 -2.71 25.98 -1.91
C PHE A 494 -4.19 25.66 -2.06
N ARG A 495 -4.99 26.24 -1.17
CA ARG A 495 -6.45 26.16 -1.17
C ARG A 495 -7.08 27.51 -0.82
N TYR A 496 -8.31 27.74 -1.28
CA TYR A 496 -9.05 28.97 -1.01
C TYR A 496 -10.12 28.78 0.06
N SER A 497 -10.38 29.83 0.83
CA SER A 497 -11.59 29.92 1.68
C SER A 497 -12.85 30.15 0.84
N ASN A 498 -14.01 30.15 1.51
CA ASN A 498 -15.20 30.81 0.99
C ASN A 498 -14.95 32.32 0.77
N ILE A 499 -15.77 32.93 -0.09
CA ILE A 499 -15.74 34.38 -0.32
C ILE A 499 -16.65 35.07 0.70
N VAL A 500 -16.15 36.14 1.32
CA VAL A 500 -16.88 36.99 2.26
C VAL A 500 -17.17 38.35 1.61
N PRO A 501 -18.44 38.68 1.32
CA PRO A 501 -18.82 40.00 0.83
C PRO A 501 -19.00 41.00 1.99
N ILE A 502 -18.49 42.22 1.81
CA ILE A 502 -18.60 43.33 2.76
C ILE A 502 -19.21 44.53 2.05
N VAL A 503 -20.41 44.92 2.49
CA VAL A 503 -21.09 46.11 1.99
C VAL A 503 -20.46 47.35 2.62
N LEU A 504 -19.88 48.22 1.79
CA LEU A 504 -19.32 49.50 2.22
C LEU A 504 -20.46 50.50 2.36
N ARG A 505 -20.98 50.69 3.58
CA ARG A 505 -22.03 51.68 3.85
C ARG A 505 -21.43 53.07 3.99
N ASN A 506 -21.17 53.73 2.87
CA ASN A 506 -21.05 55.19 2.80
C ASN A 506 -22.00 55.73 1.73
N LEU A 507 -23.30 55.67 2.03
CA LEU A 507 -24.27 56.48 1.31
C LEU A 507 -24.18 57.89 1.91
N THR A 508 -23.61 58.83 1.17
CA THR A 508 -23.42 60.22 1.64
C THR A 508 -24.51 61.17 1.14
N GLY A 509 -25.39 60.70 0.25
CA GLY A 509 -26.44 61.54 -0.29
C GLY A 509 -27.73 61.47 0.51
N THR A 510 -28.35 62.63 0.74
CA THR A 510 -29.58 62.79 1.50
C THR A 510 -30.70 63.28 0.59
N ILE A 511 -31.92 62.79 0.79
CA ILE A 511 -33.11 63.23 0.04
C ILE A 511 -34.02 64.07 0.93
N ASN A 512 -34.32 65.29 0.48
CA ASN A 512 -35.34 66.14 1.09
C ASN A 512 -36.54 66.28 0.16
N VAL A 513 -37.74 66.11 0.70
CA VAL A 513 -39.01 66.26 -0.02
C VAL A 513 -39.81 67.38 0.62
N SER A 514 -40.15 68.42 -0.15
CA SER A 514 -40.91 69.57 0.36
C SER A 514 -41.91 70.13 -0.67
N PRO A 515 -43.06 70.65 -0.24
CA PRO A 515 -43.65 70.49 1.09
C PRO A 515 -44.10 69.03 1.30
N ASN A 516 -44.11 68.58 2.56
CA ASN A 516 -44.67 67.29 2.95
C ASN A 516 -45.44 67.48 4.27
N PRO A 517 -46.78 67.53 4.27
CA PRO A 517 -47.69 67.08 3.21
C PRO A 517 -47.74 67.96 1.93
N VAL A 518 -47.95 67.33 0.78
CA VAL A 518 -48.04 67.96 -0.55
C VAL A 518 -49.48 68.05 -1.06
N LYS A 519 -49.82 69.14 -1.76
CA LYS A 519 -51.13 69.32 -2.44
C LYS A 519 -51.06 69.12 -3.95
N HIS A 520 -50.11 69.77 -4.63
CA HIS A 520 -50.04 69.79 -6.10
C HIS A 520 -48.71 69.26 -6.61
N GLU A 521 -47.59 69.78 -6.11
CA GLU A 521 -46.25 69.39 -6.54
C GLU A 521 -45.30 69.18 -5.36
N ALA A 522 -44.51 68.11 -5.41
CA ALA A 522 -43.45 67.83 -4.44
C ALA A 522 -42.09 68.13 -5.07
N LEU A 523 -41.31 68.99 -4.41
CA LEU A 523 -39.92 69.27 -4.75
C LEU A 523 -39.02 68.24 -4.10
N ILE A 524 -38.21 67.56 -4.91
CA ILE A 524 -37.22 66.59 -4.47
C ILE A 524 -35.85 67.25 -4.59
N GLN A 525 -35.18 67.44 -3.46
CA GLN A 525 -33.81 67.94 -3.40
C GLN A 525 -32.88 66.80 -2.98
N ILE A 526 -31.82 66.59 -3.75
CA ILE A 526 -30.83 65.54 -3.51
C ILE A 526 -29.46 66.17 -3.28
N ASN A 527 -28.90 65.97 -2.09
CA ASN A 527 -27.51 66.29 -1.82
C ASN A 527 -26.66 65.05 -2.09
N THR A 528 -25.52 65.17 -2.76
CA THR A 528 -24.58 64.05 -2.95
C THR A 528 -23.14 64.55 -3.00
N SER A 529 -22.19 63.70 -2.60
CA SER A 529 -20.76 64.01 -2.68
C SER A 529 -20.13 63.67 -4.04
N LYS A 530 -20.87 63.07 -4.98
CA LYS A 530 -20.38 62.65 -6.31
C LYS A 530 -21.37 62.97 -7.43
N THR A 531 -20.86 63.20 -8.64
CA THR A 531 -21.66 63.30 -9.87
C THR A 531 -22.03 61.89 -10.36
N GLY A 532 -23.24 61.70 -10.86
CA GLY A 532 -23.71 60.41 -11.38
C GLY A 532 -25.20 60.39 -11.69
N THR A 533 -25.77 59.22 -12.00
CA THR A 533 -27.21 59.08 -12.27
C THR A 533 -27.91 58.33 -11.12
N VAL A 534 -29.11 58.78 -10.75
CA VAL A 534 -30.02 58.04 -9.87
C VAL A 534 -31.26 57.61 -10.63
N ASN A 535 -31.78 56.44 -10.28
CA ASN A 535 -33.10 55.99 -10.67
C ASN A 535 -34.07 56.24 -9.50
N TRP A 536 -35.25 56.77 -9.79
CA TRP A 536 -36.27 56.99 -8.77
C TRP A 536 -37.63 56.45 -9.17
N SER A 537 -38.43 56.08 -8.16
CA SER A 537 -39.81 55.63 -8.35
C SER A 537 -40.73 56.12 -7.23
N LEU A 538 -41.94 56.53 -7.61
CA LEU A 538 -43.04 56.82 -6.69
C LEU A 538 -43.92 55.58 -6.58
N VAL A 539 -44.12 55.09 -5.36
CA VAL A 539 -44.95 53.90 -5.07
C VAL A 539 -46.09 54.24 -4.12
N ASP A 540 -47.23 53.55 -4.27
CA ASP A 540 -48.32 53.65 -3.28
C ASP A 540 -48.06 52.77 -2.03
N LYS A 541 -48.95 52.85 -1.04
CA LYS A 541 -48.85 52.08 0.21
C LYS A 541 -48.82 50.55 0.04
N THR A 542 -49.18 50.04 -1.14
CA THR A 542 -49.13 48.59 -1.46
C THR A 542 -47.85 48.19 -2.18
N GLY A 543 -46.95 49.14 -2.44
CA GLY A 543 -45.69 48.92 -3.18
C GLY A 543 -45.84 48.96 -4.70
N ARG A 544 -47.03 49.29 -5.23
CA ARG A 544 -47.24 49.42 -6.67
C ARG A 544 -46.57 50.69 -7.19
N VAL A 545 -45.74 50.54 -8.22
CA VAL A 545 -45.06 51.67 -8.89
C VAL A 545 -46.05 52.48 -9.71
N LEU A 546 -46.18 53.77 -9.38
CA LEU A 546 -47.05 54.73 -10.06
C LEU A 546 -46.30 55.57 -11.09
N LEU A 547 -45.03 55.83 -10.82
CA LEU A 547 -44.14 56.61 -11.68
C LEU A 547 -42.70 56.16 -11.46
N ARG A 548 -41.89 56.17 -12.51
CA ARG A 548 -40.44 55.94 -12.44
C ARG A 548 -39.73 56.82 -13.45
N SER A 549 -38.55 57.29 -13.10
CA SER A 549 -37.65 58.01 -14.01
C SER A 549 -36.21 57.92 -13.52
N SER A 550 -35.30 58.58 -14.21
CA SER A 550 -33.93 58.80 -13.77
C SER A 550 -33.62 60.29 -13.70
N TYR A 551 -32.59 60.66 -12.93
CA TYR A 551 -32.11 62.03 -12.80
C TYR A 551 -30.58 62.03 -12.71
N THR A 552 -29.93 62.94 -13.43
CA THR A 552 -28.47 63.09 -13.40
C THR A 552 -28.10 64.09 -12.30
N LEU A 553 -27.34 63.64 -11.32
CA LEU A 553 -26.81 64.41 -10.20
C LEU A 553 -25.46 65.03 -10.53
N ASN A 554 -25.29 66.27 -10.12
CA ASN A 554 -23.99 66.93 -9.94
C ASN A 554 -23.58 66.83 -8.46
N GLN A 555 -22.27 66.86 -8.19
CA GLN A 555 -21.76 66.98 -6.83
C GLN A 555 -22.33 68.25 -6.14
N GLY A 556 -22.79 68.12 -4.90
CA GLY A 556 -23.35 69.22 -4.10
C GLY A 556 -24.86 69.11 -3.87
N SER A 557 -25.49 70.25 -3.53
CA SER A 557 -26.89 70.34 -3.08
C SER A 557 -27.86 70.94 -4.10
N THR A 558 -27.41 71.18 -5.33
CA THR A 558 -28.18 71.86 -6.38
C THR A 558 -29.09 70.94 -7.19
N ASN A 559 -29.13 69.65 -6.89
CA ASN A 559 -29.92 68.68 -7.64
C ASN A 559 -31.38 68.76 -7.21
N MET A 560 -32.25 69.21 -8.11
CA MET A 560 -33.66 69.41 -7.83
C MET A 560 -34.53 69.00 -9.02
N PHE A 561 -35.64 68.31 -8.72
CA PHE A 561 -36.73 68.05 -9.66
C PHE A 561 -38.07 68.01 -8.94
N THR A 562 -39.16 68.17 -9.69
CA THR A 562 -40.52 68.14 -9.15
C THR A 562 -41.27 66.89 -9.59
N ILE A 563 -42.19 66.44 -8.74
CA ILE A 563 -43.17 65.40 -9.06
C ILE A 563 -44.56 66.03 -8.97
N ASN A 564 -45.31 66.03 -10.07
CA ASN A 564 -46.71 66.44 -10.07
C ASN A 564 -47.55 65.36 -9.37
N MET A 565 -48.30 65.79 -8.36
CA MET A 565 -49.11 64.93 -7.49
C MET A 565 -50.62 65.09 -7.71
N ASP A 566 -51.07 65.93 -8.65
CA ASP A 566 -52.50 66.22 -8.88
C ASP A 566 -53.29 64.98 -9.31
N LYS A 567 -52.63 64.03 -9.96
CA LYS A 567 -53.23 62.81 -10.50
C LYS A 567 -53.40 61.70 -9.45
N TYR A 568 -52.91 61.91 -8.22
CA TYR A 568 -52.90 60.90 -7.17
C TYR A 568 -53.86 61.29 -6.04
N ALA A 569 -54.63 60.30 -5.56
CA ALA A 569 -55.58 60.50 -4.46
C ALA A 569 -54.87 60.84 -3.14
N ALA A 570 -55.59 61.49 -2.22
CA ALA A 570 -55.12 61.74 -0.86
C ALA A 570 -54.67 60.43 -0.18
N GLY A 571 -53.47 60.43 0.42
CA GLY A 571 -52.89 59.20 0.95
C GLY A 571 -51.38 59.25 1.15
N VAL A 572 -50.82 58.09 1.50
CA VAL A 572 -49.38 57.89 1.74
C VAL A 572 -48.73 57.27 0.52
N TYR A 573 -47.61 57.86 0.10
CA TYR A 573 -46.74 57.40 -0.97
C TYR A 573 -45.30 57.30 -0.47
N PHE A 574 -44.47 56.57 -1.20
CA PHE A 574 -43.04 56.48 -0.93
C PHE A 574 -42.24 56.79 -2.20
N LEU A 575 -41.23 57.65 -2.08
CA LEU A 575 -40.27 57.93 -3.14
C LEU A 575 -39.00 57.11 -2.87
N ASN A 576 -38.73 56.12 -3.71
CA ASN A 576 -37.51 55.32 -3.65
C ASN A 576 -36.48 55.89 -4.63
N VAL A 577 -35.24 56.10 -4.20
CA VAL A 577 -34.14 56.59 -5.05
C VAL A 577 -32.90 55.74 -4.85
N ILE A 578 -32.32 55.24 -5.95
CA ILE A 578 -31.19 54.32 -5.96
C ILE A 578 -30.15 54.77 -7.01
N GLY A 579 -28.89 54.85 -6.60
CA GLY A 579 -27.74 55.16 -7.45
C GLY A 579 -26.84 56.26 -6.87
N SER A 580 -25.62 56.40 -7.37
CA SER A 580 -24.70 57.51 -7.03
C SER A 580 -24.58 57.82 -5.53
N ASP A 581 -24.26 56.78 -4.75
CA ASP A 581 -24.14 56.80 -3.28
C ASP A 581 -25.45 57.13 -2.53
N ILE A 582 -26.61 56.85 -3.14
CA ILE A 582 -27.94 56.99 -2.54
C ILE A 582 -28.72 55.68 -2.68
N ASN A 583 -29.34 55.25 -1.57
CA ASN A 583 -30.32 54.17 -1.54
C ASN A 583 -31.31 54.46 -0.39
N GLU A 584 -32.24 55.40 -0.63
CA GLU A 584 -33.18 55.90 0.36
C GLU A 584 -34.63 55.82 -0.12
N SER A 585 -35.55 55.67 0.83
CA SER A 585 -37.00 55.75 0.62
C SER A 585 -37.58 56.84 1.51
N VAL A 586 -38.19 57.87 0.91
CA VAL A 586 -38.80 58.99 1.65
C VAL A 586 -40.32 58.91 1.57
N LYS A 587 -40.96 58.95 2.74
CA LYS A 587 -42.42 58.94 2.86
C LYS A 587 -43.00 60.31 2.49
N LEU A 588 -44.02 60.33 1.62
CA LEU A 588 -44.69 61.52 1.10
C LEU A 588 -46.20 61.43 1.38
N TYR A 589 -46.76 62.44 2.04
CA TYR A 589 -48.19 62.54 2.37
C TYR A 589 -48.89 63.47 1.37
N LYS A 590 -49.82 62.93 0.56
CA LYS A 590 -50.70 63.73 -0.32
C LYS A 590 -51.98 64.10 0.43
N GLN A 591 -52.28 65.40 0.49
CA GLN A 591 -53.56 65.93 1.00
C GLN A 591 -54.67 65.89 -0.04
#